data_AF-A0A7V9BLN2-F1
#
_entry.id   AF-A0A7V9BLN2-F1
#
_cell.length_a   1.000
_cell.length_b   1.000
_cell.length_c   1.000
_cell.angle_alpha   90.00
_cell.angle_beta   90.00
_cell.angle_gamma   90.00
#
_symmetry.space_group_name_H-M   'P 1'
#
loop_
_entity.id
_entity.type
_entity.pdbx_description
1 polymer ?
#
loop_
_entity_poly.entity_id
_entity_poly.type
_entity_poly.pdbx_seq_one_letter_code
_entity_poly.pdbx_strand_id
1 'polypeptide(L)'
;MFRRAKSLVGLDIGSSAVKAVELKPVGRGYRVAAYGSESLPPDSIVDGAIIDGAAVADAIRRLFEGRAIRTRDVAASLSGNAVIVKKITLPAMTEAELAESIYWEAEQYIPFD
;
A
#
# COMPACT_ATOMS: atom_id res chain seq x y z
N MET A 1 0.75 -8.43 -31.07
CA MET A 1 1.46 -8.71 -29.81
C MET A 1 0.46 -8.61 -28.67
N PHE A 2 0.04 -9.74 -28.07
CA PHE A 2 -0.96 -9.71 -27.00
C PHE A 2 -0.35 -9.10 -25.73
N ARG A 3 -0.83 -7.92 -25.33
CA ARG A 3 -0.45 -7.29 -24.06
C ARG A 3 -0.91 -8.20 -22.92
N ARG A 4 0.03 -8.94 -22.32
CA ARG A 4 -0.24 -9.76 -21.14
C ARG A 4 -0.79 -8.82 -20.06
N ALA A 5 -2.00 -9.10 -19.61
CA ALA A 5 -2.61 -8.32 -18.54
C ALA A 5 -1.76 -8.52 -17.28
N LYS A 6 -1.26 -7.42 -16.71
CA LYS A 6 -0.33 -7.44 -15.59
C LYS A 6 -1.07 -7.93 -14.34
N SER A 7 -0.48 -8.92 -13.66
CA SER A 7 -0.88 -9.30 -12.30
C SER A 7 -0.48 -8.21 -11.32
N LEU A 8 -1.22 -8.08 -10.22
CA LEU A 8 -0.91 -7.17 -9.13
C LEU A 8 -1.01 -7.94 -7.81
N VAL A 9 -0.12 -7.63 -6.87
CA VAL A 9 -0.18 -8.14 -5.50
C VAL A 9 -0.72 -7.05 -4.59
N GLY A 10 -1.83 -7.29 -3.91
CA GLY A 10 -2.23 -6.50 -2.76
C GLY A 10 -1.42 -6.94 -1.54
N LEU A 11 -0.70 -6.02 -0.90
CA LEU A 11 0.14 -6.26 0.27
C LEU A 11 -0.38 -5.42 1.45
N ASP A 12 -0.85 -6.10 2.48
CA ASP A 12 -1.26 -5.50 3.75
C ASP A 12 -0.16 -5.73 4.80
N ILE A 13 0.39 -4.65 5.34
CA ILE A 13 1.45 -4.68 6.34
C ILE A 13 0.81 -4.24 7.68
N GLY A 14 0.29 -5.23 8.42
CA GLY A 14 -0.31 -5.00 9.73
C GLY A 14 0.69 -5.24 10.86
N SER A 15 0.34 -4.81 12.08
CA SER A 15 1.25 -4.88 13.24
C SER A 15 1.65 -6.30 13.67
N SER A 16 0.80 -7.29 13.42
CA SER A 16 1.03 -8.69 13.81
C SER A 16 1.39 -9.60 12.64
N ALA A 17 1.10 -9.19 11.40
CA ALA A 17 1.29 -10.03 10.23
C ALA A 17 1.26 -9.24 8.92
N VAL A 18 2.10 -9.66 7.99
CA VAL A 18 2.05 -9.27 6.58
C VAL A 18 1.14 -10.23 5.83
N LYS A 19 0.24 -9.71 4.99
CA LYS A 19 -0.70 -10.50 4.18
C LYS A 19 -0.57 -10.11 2.71
N ALA A 20 -0.67 -11.08 1.82
CA ALA A 20 -0.58 -10.86 0.39
C ALA A 20 -1.67 -11.61 -0.37
N VAL A 21 -2.19 -10.99 -1.43
CA VAL A 21 -3.08 -11.60 -2.42
C VAL A 21 -2.63 -11.19 -3.81
N GLU A 22 -2.28 -12.16 -4.65
CA GLU A 22 -2.01 -11.93 -6.08
C GLU A 22 -3.29 -12.15 -6.88
N LEU A 23 -3.73 -11.12 -7.61
CA LEU A 23 -4.86 -11.22 -8.52
C LEU A 23 -4.38 -11.25 -9.98
N LYS A 24 -5.00 -12.14 -10.76
CA LYS A 24 -4.84 -12.21 -12.21
C LYS A 24 -6.16 -11.92 -12.90
N PRO A 25 -6.20 -11.01 -13.89
CA PRO A 25 -7.40 -10.76 -14.68
C PRO A 25 -7.75 -11.99 -15.52
N VAL A 26 -9.04 -12.35 -15.55
CA VAL A 26 -9.58 -13.48 -16.31
C VAL A 26 -10.93 -13.07 -16.89
N GLY A 27 -11.01 -12.96 -18.23
CA GLY A 27 -12.22 -12.48 -18.91
C GLY A 27 -12.60 -11.07 -18.44
N ARG A 28 -13.79 -10.94 -17.84
CA ARG A 28 -14.29 -9.67 -17.25
C ARG A 28 -14.09 -9.57 -15.73
N GLY A 29 -13.38 -10.52 -15.11
CA GLY A 29 -13.19 -10.58 -13.67
C GLY A 29 -11.74 -10.85 -13.27
N TYR A 30 -11.56 -11.26 -12.02
CA TYR A 30 -10.27 -11.59 -11.43
C TYR A 30 -10.29 -12.99 -10.83
N ARG A 31 -9.10 -13.60 -10.78
CA ARG A 31 -8.86 -14.85 -10.07
C ARG A 31 -7.74 -14.65 -9.08
N VAL A 32 -7.89 -15.22 -7.88
CA VAL A 32 -6.80 -15.33 -6.90
C VAL A 32 -5.78 -16.33 -7.42
N ALA A 33 -4.58 -15.85 -7.72
CA ALA A 33 -3.46 -16.66 -8.19
C ALA A 33 -2.63 -17.20 -7.02
N ALA A 34 -2.51 -16.42 -5.95
CA ALA A 34 -1.84 -16.78 -4.72
C ALA A 34 -2.40 -15.93 -3.57
N TYR A 35 -2.38 -16.46 -2.35
CA TYR A 35 -2.63 -15.69 -1.14
C TYR A 35 -1.87 -16.28 0.04
N GLY A 36 -1.62 -15.48 1.06
CA GLY A 36 -1.03 -15.97 2.31
C GLY A 36 -0.80 -14.87 3.33
N SER A 37 -0.32 -15.30 4.49
CA SER A 37 0.07 -14.42 5.60
C SER A 37 1.32 -14.95 6.29
N GLU A 38 2.17 -14.04 6.75
CA GLU A 38 3.34 -14.32 7.58
C GLU A 38 3.27 -13.48 8.85
N SER A 39 3.48 -14.11 10.00
CA SER A 39 3.51 -13.41 11.30
C SER A 39 4.76 -12.53 11.40
N LEU A 40 4.59 -11.39 12.06
CA LEU A 40 5.67 -10.51 12.45
C LEU A 40 6.04 -10.75 13.93
N PRO A 41 7.32 -10.60 14.28
CA PRO A 41 7.72 -10.49 15.68
C PRO A 41 6.97 -9.33 16.37
N PRO A 42 6.67 -9.45 17.68
CA PRO A 42 6.19 -8.32 18.47
C PRO A 42 7.08 -7.09 18.28
N ASP A 43 6.49 -5.91 18.41
CA ASP A 43 7.17 -4.61 18.35
C ASP A 43 7.84 -4.27 17.00
N SER A 44 7.70 -5.10 15.96
CA SER A 44 8.19 -4.78 14.61
C SER A 44 7.50 -3.55 14.00
N ILE A 45 6.25 -3.32 14.40
CA ILE A 45 5.45 -2.16 14.01
C ILE A 45 4.72 -1.66 15.26
N VAL A 46 4.91 -0.38 15.58
CA VAL A 46 4.30 0.28 16.75
C VAL A 46 3.61 1.55 16.27
N ASP A 47 2.35 1.74 16.66
CA ASP A 47 1.50 2.87 16.25
C ASP A 47 1.45 3.13 14.73
N GLY A 48 1.63 2.08 13.93
CA GLY A 48 1.65 2.15 12.46
C GLY A 48 2.99 2.54 11.86
N ALA A 49 4.01 2.83 12.67
CA ALA A 49 5.39 3.04 12.23
C ALA A 49 6.15 1.70 12.22
N ILE A 50 6.93 1.48 11.16
CA ILE A 50 7.82 0.32 11.06
C ILE A 50 9.05 0.59 11.92
N ILE A 51 9.21 -0.17 13.00
CA ILE A 51 10.33 -0.06 13.94
C ILE A 51 11.48 -0.99 13.50
N ASP A 52 11.14 -2.23 13.14
CA ASP A 52 12.10 -3.19 12.58
C ASP A 52 11.80 -3.47 11.11
N GLY A 53 12.43 -2.67 10.24
CA GLY A 53 12.31 -2.83 8.79
C GLY A 53 12.90 -4.14 8.26
N ALA A 54 13.89 -4.73 8.95
CA ALA A 54 14.51 -5.98 8.53
C ALA A 54 13.55 -7.14 8.76
N ALA A 55 12.93 -7.21 9.95
CA ALA A 55 11.93 -8.23 10.27
C ALA A 55 10.73 -8.18 9.31
N VAL A 56 10.24 -6.98 8.97
CA VAL A 56 9.15 -6.80 8.01
C VAL A 56 9.56 -7.25 6.61
N ALA A 57 10.75 -6.83 6.14
CA ALA A 57 11.26 -7.23 4.83
C ALA A 57 11.47 -8.76 4.73
N ASP A 58 11.97 -9.39 5.79
CA ASP A 58 12.14 -10.83 5.88
C ASP A 58 10.80 -11.57 5.82
N ALA A 59 9.77 -11.09 6.53
CA ALA A 59 8.43 -11.66 6.48
C ALA A 59 7.79 -11.53 5.09
N ILE A 60 7.94 -10.38 4.43
CA ILE A 60 7.50 -10.19 3.04
C ILE A 60 8.22 -11.19 2.11
N ARG A 61 9.54 -11.37 2.26
CA ARG A 61 10.32 -12.31 1.44
C ARG A 61 9.86 -13.75 1.64
N ARG A 62 9.72 -14.20 2.88
CA ARG A 62 9.18 -15.54 3.21
C ARG A 62 7.79 -15.75 2.63
N LEU A 63 6.91 -14.74 2.72
CA LEU A 63 5.56 -14.82 2.18
C LEU A 63 5.56 -15.01 0.66
N PHE A 64 6.38 -14.22 -0.06
CA PHE A 64 6.46 -14.28 -1.51
C PHE A 64 7.06 -15.62 -1.97
N GLU A 65 8.11 -16.09 -1.32
CA GLU A 65 8.76 -17.37 -1.62
C GLU A 65 7.82 -18.55 -1.31
N GLY A 66 7.23 -18.58 -0.12
CA GLY A 66 6.35 -19.65 0.35
C GLY A 66 5.04 -19.76 -0.43
N ARG A 67 4.60 -18.68 -1.09
CA ARG A 67 3.41 -18.67 -1.97
C ARG A 67 3.74 -18.62 -3.45
N ALA A 68 5.02 -18.72 -3.80
CA ALA A 68 5.52 -18.65 -5.19
C ALA A 68 5.04 -17.40 -5.95
N ILE A 69 4.87 -16.27 -5.26
CA ILE A 69 4.48 -14.98 -5.84
C ILE A 69 5.71 -14.40 -6.56
N ARG A 70 5.64 -14.32 -7.90
CA ARG A 70 6.73 -13.79 -8.74
C ARG A 70 6.51 -12.34 -9.17
N THR A 71 5.27 -11.87 -9.09
CA THR A 71 4.89 -10.50 -9.45
C THR A 71 5.54 -9.52 -8.48
N ARG A 72 6.20 -8.49 -9.03
CA ARG A 72 6.84 -7.40 -8.25
C ARG A 72 6.06 -6.09 -8.27
N ASP A 73 5.00 -6.02 -9.07
CA ASP A 73 4.03 -4.93 -9.03
C ASP A 73 3.13 -5.13 -7.80
N VAL A 74 3.28 -4.25 -6.80
CA VAL A 74 2.60 -4.35 -5.50
C VAL A 74 1.80 -3.08 -5.24
N ALA A 75 0.56 -3.25 -4.77
CA ALA A 75 -0.23 -2.18 -4.15
C ALA A 75 -0.26 -2.43 -2.64
N ALA A 76 0.12 -1.43 -1.86
CA ALA A 76 0.16 -1.49 -0.40
C ALA A 76 -0.69 -0.39 0.23
N SER A 77 -1.07 -0.57 1.49
CA SER A 77 -1.80 0.41 2.29
C SER A 77 -0.90 1.04 3.36
N LEU A 78 -1.20 2.30 3.70
CA LEU A 78 -0.63 2.99 4.86
C LEU A 78 -1.52 2.77 6.08
N SER A 79 -0.94 2.86 7.28
CA SER A 79 -1.70 2.90 8.53
C SER A 79 -2.61 4.13 8.54
N GLY A 80 -3.86 3.97 8.97
CA GLY A 80 -4.81 5.08 9.06
C GLY A 80 -4.33 6.21 9.98
N ASN A 81 -3.58 5.88 11.04
CA ASN A 81 -3.03 6.87 11.97
C ASN A 81 -1.91 7.73 11.34
N ALA A 82 -1.33 7.28 10.22
CA ALA A 82 -0.29 8.00 9.49
C ALA A 82 -0.85 8.90 8.38
N VAL A 83 -2.17 8.96 8.20
CA VAL A 83 -2.81 9.68 7.09
C VAL A 83 -3.92 10.60 7.60
N ILE A 84 -3.87 11.85 7.18
CA ILE A 84 -4.97 12.81 7.37
C ILE A 84 -5.77 12.86 6.06
N VAL A 85 -7.07 12.56 6.12
CA VAL A 85 -7.97 12.67 4.97
C VAL A 85 -8.93 13.83 5.21
N LYS A 86 -8.83 14.87 4.39
CA LYS A 86 -9.68 16.05 4.49
C LYS A 86 -10.27 16.44 3.15
N LYS A 87 -11.57 16.75 3.15
CA LYS A 87 -12.25 17.35 2.01
C LYS A 87 -12.19 18.87 2.14
N ILE A 88 -11.68 19.54 1.10
CA ILE A 88 -11.65 21.00 0.99
C ILE A 88 -12.52 21.45 -0.19
N THR A 89 -12.97 22.70 -0.16
CA THR A 89 -13.72 23.33 -1.25
C THR A 89 -12.88 24.45 -1.82
N LEU A 90 -12.57 24.37 -3.11
CA LEU A 90 -11.78 25.35 -3.83
C LEU A 90 -12.58 25.90 -5.01
N PRO A 91 -12.32 27.14 -5.48
CA PRO A 91 -12.88 27.64 -6.71
C PRO A 91 -12.44 26.80 -7.92
N ALA A 92 -13.14 26.94 -9.04
CA ALA A 92 -12.72 26.31 -10.30
C ALA A 92 -11.45 26.98 -10.82
N MET A 93 -10.41 26.19 -11.10
CA MET A 93 -9.08 26.64 -11.50
C MET A 93 -8.49 25.67 -12.53
N THR A 94 -7.34 26.01 -13.11
CA THR A 94 -6.56 25.06 -13.92
C THR A 94 -5.89 24.00 -13.04
N GLU A 95 -5.46 22.88 -13.64
CA GLU A 95 -4.78 21.78 -12.89
C GLU A 95 -3.49 22.25 -12.20
N ALA A 96 -2.73 23.13 -12.84
CA ALA A 96 -1.51 23.69 -12.27
C ALA A 96 -1.79 24.57 -11.04
N GLU A 97 -2.75 25.50 -11.15
CA GLU A 97 -3.14 26.37 -10.03
C GLU A 97 -3.78 25.59 -8.88
N LEU A 98 -4.53 24.54 -9.19
CA LEU A 98 -5.13 23.65 -8.20
C LEU A 98 -4.05 22.91 -7.41
N ALA A 99 -2.99 22.42 -8.06
CA ALA A 99 -1.89 21.74 -7.39
C ALA A 99 -1.17 22.65 -6.38
N GLU A 100 -0.92 23.90 -6.75
CA GLU A 100 -0.36 24.91 -5.85
C GLU A 100 -1.31 25.20 -4.67
N SER A 101 -2.60 25.39 -4.95
CA SER A 101 -3.61 25.68 -3.92
C SER A 101 -3.78 24.53 -2.93
N ILE A 102 -3.74 23.28 -3.40
CA ILE A 102 -3.78 22.09 -2.54
C ILE A 102 -2.60 22.08 -1.58
N TYR A 103 -1.41 22.43 -2.04
CA TYR A 103 -0.22 22.47 -1.20
C TYR A 103 -0.35 23.50 -0.08
N TRP A 104 -0.76 24.73 -0.41
CA TRP A 104 -1.00 25.79 0.59
C TRP A 104 -2.08 25.43 1.61
N GLU A 105 -3.20 24.84 1.17
CA GLU A 105 -4.25 24.38 2.08
C GLU A 105 -3.74 23.25 2.99
N ALA A 106 -2.92 22.34 2.47
CA ALA A 106 -2.37 21.23 3.24
C ALA A 106 -1.45 21.71 4.38
N GLU A 107 -0.60 22.72 4.15
CA GLU A 107 0.28 23.29 5.19
C GLU A 107 -0.47 23.76 6.44
N GLN A 108 -1.71 24.26 6.29
CA GLN A 108 -2.51 24.75 7.42
C GLN A 108 -3.05 23.63 8.32
N TYR A 109 -3.08 22.38 7.83
CA TYR A 109 -3.73 21.26 8.52
C TYR A 109 -2.80 20.11 8.85
N ILE A 110 -1.59 20.13 8.31
CA ILE A 110 -0.59 19.11 8.55
C ILE A 110 0.32 19.65 9.67
N PRO A 111 0.18 19.15 10.92
CA PRO A 111 1.08 19.53 12.01
C PRO A 111 2.41 18.80 11.81
N PHE A 112 3.33 19.41 11.08
CA PHE A 112 4.73 18.98 11.08
C PHE A 112 5.61 20.12 11.60
N ASP A 113 6.37 19.81 12.65
CA ASP A 113 7.77 20.24 12.79
C ASP A 113 8.66 19.14 12.20
#